data_AF-A0A967D8L4-F1
#
_entry.id   AF-A0A967D8L4-F1
#
_cell.length_a   1.000
_cell.length_b   1.000
_cell.length_c   1.000
_cell.angle_alpha   90.00
_cell.angle_beta   90.00
_cell.angle_gamma   90.00
#
_symmetry.space_group_name_H-M   'P 1'
#
loop_
_entity.id
_entity.type
_entity.pdbx_description
1 polymer ?
#
loop_
_entity_poly.entity_id
_entity_poly.type
_entity_poly.pdbx_seq_one_letter_code
_entity_poly.pdbx_strand_id
1 'polypeptide(L)'
;MNLGNSPSLAPQYMAMIPAEKLSEIQTKYLEDLGKLGKDPNALEFKDRRFMGEAWQNPWSKALVSTYLLNSRYLNELVQAVQTDNKTRQRIEFATNQMIDALSPSNFLATNPEALETILKTQGQSIQKGILNLLGDLGKGKVSQTDESGFEVGKNLAQTEGAVVFRNPLFELIQYKPLTDQVYERPFLMVPPCINKYYILDLQPDNSVVRYMVSQGHTVFLVSWKNPDTSMDRITWDDYVGTGVLEAIRVTQEISQQDKINILGFCVGGTLVSTALAVLAARKDDAIESLTLLTTLLDFTDTGILDVFIDESLVNLREKSIGGVEGRYGLLSGLELANTFSFLRPNELVWNYVVDNYLKGNSPPPFDLLYWNG
;
A
#
# COMPACT_ATOMS: atom_id res chain seq x y z
N MET A 1 44.50 -13.71 -33.89
CA MET A 1 43.61 -12.72 -33.26
C MET A 1 42.19 -13.22 -33.41
N ASN A 2 41.64 -13.85 -32.37
CA ASN A 2 40.22 -14.20 -32.30
C ASN A 2 39.46 -12.91 -31.94
N LEU A 3 38.74 -12.34 -32.90
CA LEU A 3 37.77 -11.28 -32.63
C LEU A 3 36.55 -11.96 -32.02
N GLY A 4 36.34 -11.72 -30.72
CA GLY A 4 35.29 -12.33 -29.92
C GLY A 4 33.90 -12.05 -30.50
N ASN A 5 33.06 -13.09 -30.45
CA ASN A 5 31.63 -12.94 -30.61
C ASN A 5 31.12 -11.91 -29.59
N SER A 6 30.52 -10.83 -30.07
CA SER A 6 29.70 -9.96 -29.23
C SER A 6 28.57 -10.79 -28.63
N PRO A 7 28.22 -10.61 -27.34
CA PRO A 7 27.11 -11.33 -26.75
C PRO A 7 25.82 -10.91 -27.48
N SER A 8 25.24 -11.80 -28.28
CA SER A 8 23.89 -11.61 -28.79
C SER A 8 22.92 -11.88 -27.64
N LEU A 9 22.21 -10.85 -27.18
CA LEU A 9 21.05 -11.04 -26.32
C LEU A 9 20.09 -12.00 -27.02
N ALA A 10 19.74 -13.10 -26.35
CA ALA A 10 18.88 -14.13 -26.94
C ALA A 10 17.54 -13.50 -27.40
N PRO A 11 17.04 -13.82 -28.62
CA PRO A 11 15.82 -13.21 -29.18
C PRO A 11 14.54 -13.43 -28.36
N GLN A 12 14.54 -14.37 -27.43
CA GLN A 12 13.35 -14.86 -26.74
C GLN A 12 12.84 -13.92 -25.61
N TYR A 13 13.57 -12.84 -25.31
CA TYR A 13 13.23 -11.88 -24.25
C TYR A 13 13.08 -10.43 -24.72
N MET A 14 13.13 -10.17 -26.02
CA MET A 14 12.85 -8.81 -26.50
C MET A 14 11.35 -8.58 -26.51
N ALA A 15 10.89 -7.76 -25.57
CA ALA A 15 9.58 -7.11 -25.63
C ALA A 15 9.46 -6.39 -26.98
N MET A 16 8.74 -7.00 -27.92
CA MET A 16 8.59 -6.47 -29.29
C MET A 16 7.12 -6.25 -29.62
N ILE A 17 6.86 -5.20 -30.39
CA ILE A 17 5.55 -4.94 -30.96
C ILE A 17 5.58 -5.42 -32.42
N PRO A 18 4.64 -6.28 -32.87
CA PRO A 18 4.55 -6.69 -34.26
C PRO A 18 4.43 -5.47 -35.19
N ALA A 19 5.16 -5.46 -36.30
CA ALA A 19 5.22 -4.31 -37.21
C ALA A 19 3.84 -3.89 -37.74
N GLU A 20 2.98 -4.86 -38.06
CA GLU A 20 1.60 -4.60 -38.50
C GLU A 20 0.79 -3.88 -37.41
N LYS A 21 0.82 -4.41 -36.19
CA LYS A 21 0.11 -3.82 -35.04
C LYS A 21 0.66 -2.44 -34.66
N LEU A 22 1.98 -2.26 -34.75
CA LEU A 22 2.61 -0.96 -34.56
C LEU A 22 2.11 0.06 -35.60
N SER A 23 2.03 -0.35 -36.87
CA SER A 23 1.54 0.50 -37.96
C SER A 23 0.06 0.86 -37.78
N GLU A 24 -0.78 -0.07 -37.34
CA GLU A 24 -2.18 0.18 -37.00
C GLU A 24 -2.32 1.24 -35.89
N ILE A 25 -1.60 1.05 -34.78
CA ILE A 25 -1.63 1.96 -33.63
C ILE A 25 -1.12 3.36 -34.04
N GLN A 26 -0.04 3.44 -34.82
CA GLN A 26 0.49 4.71 -35.32
C GLN A 26 -0.47 5.42 -36.27
N THR A 27 -1.12 4.69 -37.18
CA THR A 27 -2.10 5.27 -38.12
C THR A 27 -3.28 5.85 -37.37
N LYS A 28 -3.85 5.09 -36.43
CA LYS A 28 -4.94 5.55 -35.57
C LYS A 28 -4.55 6.79 -34.75
N TYR A 29 -3.34 6.78 -34.17
CA TYR A 29 -2.84 7.94 -33.42
C TYR A 29 -2.73 9.19 -34.29
N LEU A 30 -2.19 9.08 -35.51
CA LEU A 30 -2.08 10.22 -36.42
C LEU A 30 -3.45 10.75 -36.87
N GLU A 31 -4.42 9.86 -37.12
CA GLU A 31 -5.80 10.26 -37.43
C GLU A 31 -6.45 11.02 -36.28
N ASP A 32 -6.33 10.50 -35.06
CA ASP A 32 -6.90 11.10 -33.86
C ASP A 32 -6.19 12.41 -33.49
N LEU A 33 -4.88 12.51 -33.68
CA LEU A 33 -4.12 13.75 -33.55
C LEU A 33 -4.60 14.79 -34.57
N GLY A 34 -4.86 14.37 -35.80
CA GLY A 34 -5.41 15.23 -36.85
C GLY A 34 -6.82 15.74 -36.55
N LYS A 35 -7.67 14.92 -35.91
CA LYS A 35 -8.99 15.35 -35.41
C LYS A 35 -8.84 16.40 -34.30
N LEU A 36 -7.96 16.14 -33.35
CA LEU A 36 -7.71 17.01 -32.19
C LEU A 36 -7.12 18.36 -32.60
N GLY A 37 -6.24 18.39 -33.61
CA GLY A 37 -5.70 19.63 -34.17
C GLY A 37 -6.75 20.52 -34.86
N LYS A 38 -7.90 19.98 -35.25
CA LYS A 38 -9.03 20.74 -35.82
C LYS A 38 -10.03 21.18 -34.75
N ASP A 39 -10.33 20.30 -33.80
CA ASP A 39 -11.20 20.59 -32.66
C ASP A 39 -10.70 19.84 -31.41
N PRO A 40 -10.30 20.55 -30.34
CA PRO A 40 -9.89 19.95 -29.07
C PRO A 40 -10.96 19.05 -28.40
N ASN A 41 -12.24 19.20 -28.79
CA ASN A 41 -13.35 18.39 -28.30
C ASN A 41 -13.73 17.24 -29.25
N ALA A 42 -13.00 17.04 -30.35
CA ALA A 42 -13.31 16.00 -31.34
C ALA A 42 -13.22 14.57 -30.78
N LEU A 43 -12.54 14.41 -29.63
CA LEU A 43 -12.39 13.14 -28.92
C LEU A 43 -12.93 13.30 -27.50
N GLU A 44 -13.84 12.41 -27.11
CA GLU A 44 -14.36 12.36 -25.74
C GLU A 44 -13.40 11.52 -24.87
N PHE A 45 -12.83 12.15 -23.85
CA PHE A 45 -12.06 11.47 -22.82
C PHE A 45 -12.71 11.71 -21.46
N LYS A 46 -12.82 10.65 -20.64
CA LYS A 46 -13.36 10.74 -19.28
C LYS A 46 -12.23 10.54 -18.29
N ASP A 47 -11.85 11.62 -17.61
CA ASP A 47 -10.88 11.59 -16.53
C ASP A 47 -11.33 12.56 -15.44
N ARG A 48 -11.49 12.03 -14.22
CA ARG A 48 -12.02 12.78 -13.08
C ARG A 48 -11.15 13.99 -12.72
N ARG A 49 -9.85 13.95 -13.03
CA ARG A 49 -8.89 15.03 -12.73
C ARG A 49 -9.19 16.33 -13.47
N PHE A 50 -9.88 16.25 -14.61
CA PHE A 50 -10.10 17.40 -15.51
C PHE A 50 -11.58 17.80 -15.62
N MET A 51 -12.43 17.35 -14.68
CA MET A 51 -13.88 17.63 -14.71
C MET A 51 -14.26 19.02 -14.19
N GLY A 52 -13.36 19.72 -13.48
CA GLY A 52 -13.63 21.04 -12.92
C GLY A 52 -13.91 22.11 -13.98
N GLU A 53 -14.67 23.15 -13.61
CA GLU A 53 -15.04 24.25 -14.54
C GLU A 53 -13.81 24.96 -15.11
N ALA A 54 -12.77 25.16 -14.29
CA ALA A 54 -11.53 25.82 -14.70
C ALA A 54 -10.82 25.09 -15.85
N TRP A 55 -11.00 23.77 -15.98
CA TRP A 55 -10.44 22.95 -17.06
C TRP A 55 -11.18 23.10 -18.39
N GLN A 56 -12.37 23.70 -18.40
CA GLN A 56 -13.20 23.80 -19.60
C GLN A 56 -12.76 24.91 -20.57
N ASN A 57 -11.76 25.71 -20.22
CA ASN A 57 -11.22 26.73 -21.11
C ASN A 57 -10.49 26.11 -22.33
N PRO A 58 -10.41 26.80 -23.48
CA PRO A 58 -9.86 26.23 -24.72
C PRO A 58 -8.41 25.74 -24.62
N TRP A 59 -7.57 26.44 -23.86
CA TRP A 59 -6.16 26.07 -23.69
C TRP A 59 -6.04 24.78 -22.87
N SER A 60 -6.72 24.70 -21.73
CA SER A 60 -6.74 23.52 -20.88
C SER A 60 -7.32 22.31 -21.61
N LYS A 61 -8.39 22.49 -22.39
CA LYS A 61 -8.95 21.42 -23.22
C LYS A 61 -7.95 20.90 -24.25
N ALA A 62 -7.25 21.77 -24.98
CA ALA A 62 -6.24 21.35 -25.95
C ALA A 62 -5.10 20.58 -25.27
N LEU A 63 -4.62 21.05 -24.12
CA LEU A 63 -3.57 20.40 -23.36
C LEU A 63 -4.01 19.03 -22.83
N VAL A 64 -5.18 18.96 -22.19
CA VAL A 64 -5.74 17.73 -21.61
C VAL A 64 -6.04 16.70 -22.69
N SER A 65 -6.71 17.09 -23.77
CA SER A 65 -7.00 16.17 -24.87
C SER A 65 -5.71 15.62 -25.49
N THR A 66 -4.67 16.46 -25.65
CA THR A 66 -3.36 16.02 -26.17
C THR A 66 -2.69 15.05 -25.21
N TYR A 67 -2.71 15.33 -23.91
CA TYR A 67 -2.18 14.45 -22.88
C TYR A 67 -2.91 13.09 -22.86
N LEU A 68 -4.24 13.09 -22.88
CA LEU A 68 -5.06 11.86 -22.83
C LEU A 68 -4.92 11.03 -24.11
N LEU A 69 -4.78 11.67 -25.28
CA LEU A 69 -4.47 10.98 -26.53
C LEU A 69 -3.11 10.28 -26.46
N ASN A 70 -2.07 10.97 -25.99
CA ASN A 70 -0.74 10.39 -25.81
C ASN A 70 -0.73 9.26 -24.78
N SER A 71 -1.49 9.42 -23.68
CA SER A 71 -1.65 8.39 -22.65
C SER A 71 -2.30 7.13 -23.22
N ARG A 72 -3.38 7.29 -24.00
CA ARG A 72 -4.03 6.18 -24.71
C ARG A 72 -3.07 5.51 -25.70
N TYR A 73 -2.30 6.28 -26.46
CA TYR A 73 -1.31 5.76 -27.41
C TYR A 73 -0.23 4.92 -26.73
N LEU A 74 0.36 5.42 -25.64
CA LEU A 74 1.34 4.67 -24.86
C LEU A 74 0.75 3.36 -24.31
N ASN A 75 -0.47 3.42 -23.77
CA ASN A 75 -1.14 2.21 -23.28
C ASN A 75 -1.45 1.21 -24.41
N GLU A 76 -1.86 1.67 -25.59
CA GLU A 76 -2.05 0.78 -26.75
C GLU A 76 -0.73 0.12 -27.19
N LEU A 77 0.39 0.84 -27.15
CA LEU A 77 1.73 0.26 -27.42
C LEU A 77 2.08 -0.81 -26.41
N VAL A 78 1.90 -0.54 -25.10
CA VAL A 78 2.15 -1.52 -24.02
C VAL A 78 1.33 -2.79 -24.23
N GLN A 79 0.04 -2.65 -24.53
CA GLN A 79 -0.85 -3.79 -24.75
C GLN A 79 -0.47 -4.60 -26.01
N ALA A 80 0.21 -3.97 -26.98
CA ALA A 80 0.71 -4.64 -28.17
C ALA A 80 2.07 -5.32 -28.00
N VAL A 81 2.74 -5.13 -26.85
CA VAL A 81 4.03 -5.80 -26.56
C VAL A 81 3.83 -7.30 -26.38
N GLN A 82 4.54 -8.07 -27.21
CA GLN A 82 4.67 -9.52 -27.06
C GLN A 82 5.77 -9.84 -26.06
N THR A 83 5.35 -10.25 -24.87
CA THR A 83 6.20 -10.67 -23.76
C THR A 83 5.37 -11.52 -22.79
N ASP A 84 6.00 -12.11 -21.78
CA ASP A 84 5.30 -12.82 -20.72
C ASP A 84 4.44 -11.86 -19.87
N ASN A 85 3.47 -12.40 -19.14
CA ASN A 85 2.52 -11.58 -18.39
C ASN A 85 3.19 -10.70 -17.33
N LYS A 86 4.22 -11.20 -16.65
CA LYS A 86 4.93 -10.47 -15.59
C LYS A 86 5.70 -9.29 -16.18
N THR A 87 6.41 -9.50 -17.27
CA THR A 87 7.11 -8.41 -17.99
C THR A 87 6.13 -7.40 -18.56
N ARG A 88 4.98 -7.82 -19.10
CA ARG A 88 3.94 -6.90 -19.58
C ARG A 88 3.39 -6.02 -18.45
N GLN A 89 3.05 -6.61 -17.30
CA GLN A 89 2.58 -5.87 -16.13
C GLN A 89 3.63 -4.87 -15.62
N ARG A 90 4.91 -5.21 -15.65
CA ARG A 90 6.01 -4.28 -15.31
C ARG A 90 6.07 -3.08 -16.26
N ILE A 91 5.98 -3.34 -17.57
CA ILE A 91 5.99 -2.29 -18.58
C ILE A 91 4.75 -1.41 -18.46
N GLU A 92 3.58 -2.01 -18.23
CA GLU A 92 2.33 -1.31 -18.00
C GLU A 92 2.38 -0.44 -16.76
N PHE A 93 2.86 -0.98 -15.65
CA PHE A 93 3.04 -0.23 -14.40
C PHE A 93 3.98 0.96 -14.60
N ALA A 94 5.17 0.75 -15.18
CA ALA A 94 6.13 1.83 -15.41
C ALA A 94 5.59 2.90 -16.36
N THR A 95 4.83 2.49 -17.38
CA THR A 95 4.21 3.40 -18.35
C THR A 95 3.11 4.23 -17.70
N ASN A 96 2.22 3.60 -16.93
CA ASN A 96 1.17 4.30 -16.17
C ASN A 96 1.78 5.28 -15.15
N GLN A 97 2.87 4.89 -14.48
CA GLN A 97 3.60 5.79 -13.57
C GLN A 97 4.14 7.03 -14.28
N MET A 98 4.70 6.86 -15.47
CA MET A 98 5.18 7.98 -16.28
C MET A 98 4.02 8.86 -16.75
N ILE A 99 2.94 8.26 -17.25
CA ILE A 99 1.71 8.96 -17.67
C ILE A 99 1.16 9.80 -16.52
N ASP A 100 1.07 9.23 -15.33
CA ASP A 100 0.53 9.89 -14.15
C ASP A 100 1.42 11.03 -13.68
N ALA A 101 2.74 10.84 -13.67
CA ALA A 101 3.70 11.88 -13.31
C ALA A 101 3.67 13.09 -14.26
N LEU A 102 3.47 12.84 -15.56
CA LEU A 102 3.40 13.88 -16.60
C LEU A 102 2.02 14.54 -16.72
N SER A 103 1.06 14.19 -15.85
CA SER A 103 -0.27 14.80 -15.88
C SER A 103 -0.21 16.33 -15.78
N PRO A 104 -0.91 17.08 -16.66
CA PRO A 104 -1.00 18.54 -16.59
C PRO A 104 -1.51 19.06 -15.24
N SER A 105 -2.26 18.26 -14.49
CA SER A 105 -2.73 18.61 -13.15
C SER A 105 -1.59 18.81 -12.15
N ASN A 106 -0.43 18.18 -12.37
CA ASN A 106 0.65 18.11 -11.37
C ASN A 106 1.56 19.34 -11.40
N PHE A 107 1.42 20.23 -12.38
CA PHE A 107 2.29 21.40 -12.53
C PHE A 107 1.50 22.70 -12.43
N LEU A 108 2.04 23.66 -11.69
CA LEU A 108 1.40 24.96 -11.47
C LEU A 108 1.09 25.70 -12.77
N ALA A 109 2.02 25.67 -13.72
CA ALA A 109 1.90 26.38 -15.00
C ALA A 109 0.76 25.85 -15.89
N THR A 110 0.36 24.59 -15.69
CA THR A 110 -0.65 23.91 -16.52
C THR A 110 -1.93 23.60 -15.77
N ASN A 111 -2.01 23.89 -14.47
CA ASN A 111 -3.17 23.62 -13.63
C ASN A 111 -4.02 24.89 -13.44
N PRO A 112 -5.14 25.04 -14.19
CA PRO A 112 -5.99 26.23 -14.11
C PRO A 112 -6.68 26.39 -12.76
N GLU A 113 -6.98 25.30 -12.04
CA GLU A 113 -7.58 25.38 -10.70
C GLU A 113 -6.58 25.92 -9.67
N ALA A 114 -5.31 25.52 -9.77
CA ALA A 114 -4.26 26.06 -8.91
C ALA A 114 -4.04 27.55 -9.21
N LEU A 115 -4.00 27.94 -10.49
CA LEU A 115 -3.91 29.35 -10.91
C LEU A 115 -5.10 30.18 -10.40
N GLU A 116 -6.33 29.67 -10.51
CA GLU A 116 -7.51 30.31 -9.92
C GLU A 116 -7.39 30.46 -8.40
N THR A 117 -6.87 29.44 -7.71
CA THR A 117 -6.68 29.46 -6.26
C THR A 117 -5.66 30.52 -5.85
N ILE A 118 -4.57 30.67 -6.62
CA ILE A 118 -3.59 31.75 -6.42
C ILE A 118 -4.25 33.12 -6.54
N LEU A 119 -5.07 33.33 -7.58
CA LEU A 119 -5.77 34.60 -7.79
C LEU A 119 -6.77 34.88 -6.65
N LYS A 120 -7.58 33.88 -6.28
CA LYS A 120 -8.58 33.98 -5.19
C LYS A 120 -7.93 34.27 -3.83
N THR A 121 -6.76 33.71 -3.56
CA THR A 121 -6.02 33.88 -2.30
C THR A 121 -4.98 34.99 -2.34
N GLN A 122 -4.88 35.75 -3.44
CA GLN A 122 -3.85 36.78 -3.66
C GLN A 122 -2.42 36.25 -3.40
N GLY A 123 -2.15 35.00 -3.77
CA GLY A 123 -0.83 34.36 -3.63
C GLY A 123 -0.55 33.69 -2.28
N GLN A 124 -1.45 33.79 -1.29
CA GLN A 124 -1.26 33.12 0.00
C GLN A 124 -1.21 31.59 -0.12
N SER A 125 -1.89 30.99 -1.10
CA SER A 125 -1.84 29.56 -1.36
C SER A 125 -0.42 29.06 -1.70
N ILE A 126 0.37 29.84 -2.43
CA ILE A 126 1.75 29.49 -2.81
C ILE A 126 2.63 29.43 -1.57
N GLN A 127 2.51 30.42 -0.69
CA GLN A 127 3.29 30.47 0.54
C GLN A 127 3.00 29.25 1.42
N LYS A 128 1.72 28.90 1.59
CA LYS A 128 1.31 27.69 2.32
C LYS A 128 1.84 26.42 1.64
N GLY A 129 1.71 26.32 0.32
CA GLY A 129 2.18 25.17 -0.45
C GLY A 129 3.69 24.93 -0.34
N ILE A 130 4.51 26.00 -0.36
CA ILE A 130 5.96 25.91 -0.14
C ILE A 130 6.28 25.44 1.28
N LEU A 131 5.58 25.98 2.28
CA LEU A 131 5.76 25.55 3.68
C LEU A 131 5.42 24.06 3.86
N ASN A 132 4.34 23.59 3.23
CA ASN A 132 3.95 22.18 3.23
C ASN A 132 5.05 21.31 2.57
N LEU A 133 5.53 21.70 1.39
CA LEU A 133 6.59 20.98 0.68
C LEU A 133 7.90 20.89 1.50
N LEU A 134 8.31 21.99 2.13
CA LEU A 134 9.50 22.01 2.98
C LEU A 134 9.35 21.12 4.22
N GLY A 135 8.14 21.11 4.82
CA GLY A 135 7.80 20.19 5.91
C GLY A 135 7.93 18.72 5.49
N ASP A 136 7.37 18.38 4.32
CA ASP A 136 7.38 17.01 3.81
C ASP A 136 8.77 16.54 3.35
N LEU A 137 9.59 17.44 2.80
CA LEU A 137 11.01 17.15 2.54
C LEU A 137 11.77 16.81 3.81
N GLY A 138 11.45 17.45 4.94
CA GLY A 138 12.02 17.11 6.24
C GLY A 138 11.58 15.73 6.76
N LYS A 139 10.35 15.29 6.44
CA LYS A 139 9.81 13.98 6.80
C LYS A 139 10.25 12.85 5.87
N GLY A 140 10.68 13.17 4.64
CA GLY A 140 11.04 12.18 3.62
C GLY A 140 9.85 11.47 2.96
N LYS A 141 8.61 11.92 3.20
CA LYS A 141 7.36 11.41 2.62
C LYS A 141 6.36 12.55 2.40
N VAL A 142 5.45 12.39 1.44
CA VAL A 142 4.32 13.32 1.21
C VAL A 142 3.29 13.14 2.34
N SER A 143 2.89 14.22 3.00
CA SER A 143 1.86 14.16 4.05
C SER A 143 0.47 14.00 3.43
N GLN A 144 -0.20 12.89 3.74
CA GLN A 144 -1.54 12.57 3.22
C GLN A 144 -2.66 12.87 4.23
N THR A 145 -2.30 13.18 5.48
CA THR A 145 -3.22 13.57 6.57
C THR A 145 -2.51 14.54 7.51
N ASP A 146 -3.26 15.38 8.22
CA ASP A 146 -2.76 16.07 9.40
C ASP A 146 -2.52 15.04 10.52
N GLU A 147 -1.25 14.76 10.81
CA GLU A 147 -0.82 13.82 11.85
C GLU A 147 -0.97 14.42 13.26
N SER A 148 -1.03 15.75 13.40
CA SER A 148 -1.08 16.42 14.71
C SER A 148 -2.41 16.20 15.45
N GLY A 149 -3.44 15.82 14.71
CA GLY A 149 -4.76 15.49 15.25
C GLY A 149 -4.85 14.12 15.91
N PHE A 150 -3.83 13.25 15.81
CA PHE A 150 -3.89 11.87 16.27
C PHE A 150 -2.78 11.49 17.25
N GLU A 151 -3.17 10.82 18.32
CA GLU A 151 -2.29 10.27 19.34
C GLU A 151 -2.80 8.89 19.77
N VAL A 152 -1.98 7.87 19.50
CA VAL A 152 -2.25 6.47 19.86
C VAL A 152 -2.37 6.34 21.38
N GLY A 153 -3.44 5.70 21.84
CA GLY A 153 -3.80 5.57 23.24
C GLY A 153 -4.63 6.73 23.81
N LYS A 154 -4.81 7.83 23.06
CA LYS A 154 -5.72 8.93 23.46
C LYS A 154 -6.95 9.03 22.57
N ASN A 155 -6.77 9.12 21.25
CA ASN A 155 -7.87 9.23 20.30
C ASN A 155 -7.86 8.17 19.19
N LEU A 156 -6.78 7.39 19.09
CA LEU A 156 -6.70 6.12 18.35
C LEU A 156 -6.35 4.99 19.31
N ALA A 157 -6.73 3.74 19.00
CA ALA A 157 -6.44 2.57 19.84
C ALA A 157 -6.87 2.77 21.30
N GLN A 158 -8.06 3.34 21.48
CA GLN A 158 -8.56 3.77 22.81
C GLN A 158 -9.52 2.76 23.45
N THR A 159 -9.70 1.57 22.86
CA THR A 159 -10.51 0.53 23.50
C THR A 159 -9.83 0.07 24.78
N GLU A 160 -10.53 0.20 25.91
CA GLU A 160 -9.97 -0.08 27.24
C GLU A 160 -9.53 -1.55 27.33
N GLY A 161 -8.28 -1.78 27.75
CA GLY A 161 -7.67 -3.09 27.86
C GLY A 161 -6.35 -3.03 28.63
N ALA A 162 -5.72 -4.19 28.81
CA ALA A 162 -4.46 -4.32 29.51
C ALA A 162 -3.52 -5.29 28.79
N VAL A 163 -2.22 -5.01 28.85
CA VAL A 163 -1.19 -5.97 28.44
C VAL A 163 -1.14 -7.08 29.48
N VAL A 164 -1.50 -8.30 29.08
CA VAL A 164 -1.57 -9.48 29.96
C VAL A 164 -0.38 -10.42 29.77
N PHE A 165 0.37 -10.25 28.69
CA PHE A 165 1.60 -11.00 28.42
C PHE A 165 2.55 -10.17 27.56
N ARG A 166 3.85 -10.37 27.74
CA ARG A 166 4.88 -9.73 26.92
C ARG A 166 6.07 -10.66 26.77
N ASN A 167 6.57 -10.76 25.54
CA ASN A 167 7.85 -11.40 25.24
C ASN A 167 8.67 -10.51 24.28
N PRO A 168 9.84 -10.95 23.80
CA PRO A 168 10.66 -10.15 22.89
C PRO A 168 10.00 -9.78 21.55
N LEU A 169 8.97 -10.51 21.09
CA LEU A 169 8.30 -10.29 19.81
C LEU A 169 7.02 -9.46 19.92
N PHE A 170 6.24 -9.63 20.99
CA PHE A 170 4.92 -9.02 21.07
C PHE A 170 4.42 -8.78 22.50
N GLU A 171 3.39 -7.96 22.59
CA GLU A 171 2.52 -7.80 23.75
C GLU A 171 1.15 -8.40 23.43
N LEU A 172 0.59 -9.19 24.34
CA LEU A 172 -0.80 -9.63 24.26
C LEU A 172 -1.68 -8.66 25.03
N ILE A 173 -2.65 -8.07 24.37
CA ILE A 173 -3.65 -7.18 24.99
C ILE A 173 -4.93 -7.99 25.21
N GLN A 174 -5.48 -7.95 26.42
CA GLN A 174 -6.84 -8.38 26.70
C GLN A 174 -7.72 -7.14 26.90
N TYR A 175 -8.81 -7.03 26.15
CA TYR A 175 -9.73 -5.90 26.25
C TYR A 175 -10.76 -6.12 27.36
N LYS A 176 -11.14 -5.02 28.02
CA LYS A 176 -12.15 -5.01 29.07
C LYS A 176 -13.53 -5.28 28.46
N PRO A 177 -14.34 -6.20 29.03
CA PRO A 177 -15.70 -6.45 28.56
C PRO A 177 -16.57 -5.18 28.57
N LEU A 178 -17.42 -5.02 27.56
CA LEU A 178 -18.44 -3.96 27.47
C LEU A 178 -19.87 -4.49 27.70
N THR A 179 -19.98 -5.72 28.20
CA THR A 179 -21.23 -6.45 28.43
C THR A 179 -21.15 -7.22 29.75
N ASP A 180 -22.30 -7.50 30.37
CA ASP A 180 -22.37 -8.21 31.66
C ASP A 180 -22.01 -9.70 31.52
N GLN A 181 -22.22 -10.26 30.32
CA GLN A 181 -21.92 -11.65 29.98
C GLN A 181 -21.21 -11.69 28.63
N VAL A 182 -20.26 -12.61 28.50
CA VAL A 182 -19.49 -12.84 27.29
C VAL A 182 -19.61 -14.30 26.86
N TYR A 183 -19.34 -14.57 25.58
CA TYR A 183 -19.17 -15.92 25.10
C TYR A 183 -18.01 -16.60 25.81
N GLU A 184 -18.19 -17.88 26.12
CA GLU A 184 -17.21 -18.69 26.84
C GLU A 184 -15.87 -18.79 26.06
N ARG A 185 -15.94 -19.02 24.74
CA ARG A 185 -14.75 -19.10 23.88
C ARG A 185 -14.23 -17.70 23.54
N PRO A 186 -12.95 -17.39 23.84
CA PRO A 186 -12.38 -16.09 23.51
C PRO A 186 -12.06 -15.98 22.02
N PHE A 187 -11.73 -14.76 21.60
CA PHE A 187 -11.34 -14.41 20.24
C PHE A 187 -9.94 -13.82 20.24
N LEU A 188 -8.97 -14.50 19.61
CA LEU A 188 -7.61 -13.99 19.42
C LEU A 188 -7.46 -13.32 18.05
N MET A 189 -7.03 -12.07 18.03
CA MET A 189 -6.74 -11.32 16.82
C MET A 189 -5.23 -11.23 16.57
N VAL A 190 -4.80 -11.66 15.39
CA VAL A 190 -3.43 -11.57 14.91
C VAL A 190 -3.36 -10.59 13.73
N PRO A 191 -3.00 -9.32 13.99
CA PRO A 191 -2.87 -8.29 12.97
C PRO A 191 -1.59 -8.50 12.13
N PRO A 192 -1.41 -7.75 11.02
CA PRO A 192 -0.15 -7.74 10.29
C PRO A 192 0.99 -7.18 11.14
N CYS A 193 2.22 -7.62 10.85
CA CYS A 193 3.46 -7.09 11.41
C CYS A 193 4.18 -6.09 10.50
N ILE A 194 3.54 -5.66 9.38
CA ILE A 194 4.06 -4.65 8.45
C ILE A 194 3.76 -3.24 8.98
N ASN A 195 2.48 -2.94 9.18
CA ASN A 195 2.00 -1.75 9.88
C ASN A 195 1.54 -2.15 11.29
N LYS A 196 1.20 -1.16 12.12
CA LYS A 196 0.81 -1.40 13.52
C LYS A 196 -0.62 -1.99 13.63
N TYR A 197 -0.92 -2.63 14.75
CA TYR A 197 -2.18 -3.36 14.94
C TYR A 197 -3.45 -2.49 14.91
N TYR A 198 -3.34 -1.21 15.21
CA TYR A 198 -4.48 -0.35 15.54
C TYR A 198 -5.36 0.01 14.33
N ILE A 199 -5.10 -0.53 13.14
CA ILE A 199 -6.09 -0.59 12.05
C ILE A 199 -7.35 -1.35 12.45
N LEU A 200 -7.23 -2.32 13.36
CA LEU A 200 -8.38 -3.03 13.93
C LEU A 200 -9.02 -2.27 15.11
N ASP A 201 -8.39 -1.19 15.58
CA ASP A 201 -8.83 -0.39 16.72
C ASP A 201 -8.52 1.10 16.48
N LEU A 202 -9.07 1.69 15.43
CA LEU A 202 -8.86 3.10 15.09
C LEU A 202 -9.61 4.01 16.09
N GLN A 203 -10.68 4.65 15.65
CA GLN A 203 -11.58 5.45 16.48
C GLN A 203 -12.76 4.59 16.96
N PRO A 204 -13.54 5.03 17.97
CA PRO A 204 -14.63 4.24 18.52
C PRO A 204 -15.68 3.80 17.50
N ASP A 205 -15.93 4.66 16.49
CA ASP A 205 -16.96 4.43 15.47
C ASP A 205 -16.52 3.44 14.38
N ASN A 206 -15.21 3.21 14.22
CA ASN A 206 -14.63 2.31 13.22
C ASN A 206 -13.65 1.28 13.80
N SER A 207 -13.76 0.99 15.10
CA SER A 207 -12.97 -0.04 15.78
C SER A 207 -13.64 -1.42 15.72
N VAL A 208 -12.97 -2.36 15.03
CA VAL A 208 -13.38 -3.78 14.98
C VAL A 208 -13.26 -4.42 16.36
N VAL A 209 -12.19 -4.10 17.10
CA VAL A 209 -11.98 -4.58 18.47
C VAL A 209 -13.15 -4.16 19.36
N ARG A 210 -13.47 -2.86 19.41
CA ARG A 210 -14.56 -2.32 20.23
C ARG A 210 -15.89 -2.96 19.85
N TYR A 211 -16.15 -3.11 18.55
CA TYR A 211 -17.34 -3.78 18.06
C TYR A 211 -17.42 -5.21 18.61
N MET A 212 -16.38 -6.03 18.45
CA MET A 212 -16.36 -7.42 18.92
C MET A 212 -16.55 -7.53 20.44
N VAL A 213 -15.90 -6.66 21.21
CA VAL A 213 -16.08 -6.60 22.68
C VAL A 213 -17.53 -6.23 23.04
N SER A 214 -18.14 -5.27 22.31
CA SER A 214 -19.55 -4.88 22.52
C SER A 214 -20.55 -5.98 22.14
N GLN A 215 -20.17 -6.91 21.25
CA GLN A 215 -20.98 -8.08 20.89
C GLN A 215 -20.84 -9.24 21.88
N GLY A 216 -20.10 -9.05 22.98
CA GLY A 216 -19.95 -10.05 24.03
C GLY A 216 -18.80 -11.04 23.79
N HIS A 217 -17.81 -10.73 22.95
CA HIS A 217 -16.60 -11.55 22.86
C HIS A 217 -15.54 -11.09 23.87
N THR A 218 -14.89 -12.04 24.55
CA THR A 218 -13.60 -11.79 25.19
C THR A 218 -12.53 -11.70 24.11
N VAL A 219 -11.98 -10.51 23.88
CA VAL A 219 -11.02 -10.27 22.79
C VAL A 219 -9.61 -10.15 23.32
N PHE A 220 -8.70 -10.90 22.69
CA PHE A 220 -7.26 -10.77 22.82
C PHE A 220 -6.68 -10.28 21.49
N LEU A 221 -5.63 -9.47 21.54
CA LEU A 221 -4.95 -8.97 20.35
C LEU A 221 -3.44 -8.99 20.52
N VAL A 222 -2.75 -9.46 19.49
CA VAL A 222 -1.29 -9.43 19.39
C VAL A 222 -0.82 -8.05 18.93
N SER A 223 -0.06 -7.34 19.77
CA SER A 223 0.63 -6.09 19.43
C SER A 223 2.10 -6.40 19.17
N TRP A 224 2.48 -6.49 17.88
CA TRP A 224 3.85 -6.76 17.46
C TRP A 224 4.82 -5.65 17.85
N LYS A 225 5.99 -6.03 18.35
CA LYS A 225 7.09 -5.10 18.60
C LYS A 225 7.65 -4.61 17.26
N ASN A 226 7.90 -3.31 17.15
CA ASN A 226 8.66 -2.76 16.02
C ASN A 226 10.12 -3.20 16.13
N PRO A 227 10.69 -3.95 15.16
CA PRO A 227 12.01 -4.53 15.30
C PRO A 227 13.10 -3.51 15.59
N ASP A 228 13.98 -3.84 16.54
CA ASP A 228 15.23 -3.12 16.78
C ASP A 228 16.43 -4.04 16.49
N THR A 229 17.65 -3.55 16.66
CA THR A 229 18.87 -4.31 16.33
C THR A 229 19.03 -5.61 17.13
N SER A 230 18.31 -5.80 18.23
CA SER A 230 18.29 -7.08 18.96
C SER A 230 17.48 -8.18 18.26
N MET A 231 16.73 -7.82 17.22
CA MET A 231 15.83 -8.71 16.48
C MET A 231 16.31 -9.00 15.05
N ASP A 232 17.57 -8.69 14.73
CA ASP A 232 18.16 -8.83 13.38
C ASP A 232 18.22 -10.29 12.86
N ARG A 233 18.01 -11.26 13.76
CA ARG A 233 18.02 -12.70 13.48
C ARG A 233 16.65 -13.36 13.58
N ILE A 234 15.59 -12.60 13.86
CA ILE A 234 14.24 -13.14 13.97
C ILE A 234 13.79 -13.64 12.58
N THR A 235 13.31 -14.87 12.55
CA THR A 235 12.84 -15.56 11.35
C THR A 235 11.32 -15.73 11.34
N TRP A 236 10.77 -16.23 10.24
CA TRP A 236 9.35 -16.59 10.16
C TRP A 236 8.96 -17.61 11.25
N ASP A 237 9.83 -18.58 11.53
CA ASP A 237 9.60 -19.62 12.55
C ASP A 237 9.49 -19.02 13.96
N ASP A 238 10.22 -17.94 14.24
CA ASP A 238 10.11 -17.23 15.52
C ASP A 238 8.75 -16.53 15.65
N TYR A 239 8.27 -15.87 14.58
CA TYR A 239 6.92 -15.26 14.55
C TYR A 239 5.82 -16.32 14.67
N VAL A 240 5.98 -17.49 14.07
CA VAL A 240 5.03 -18.60 14.22
C VAL A 240 5.10 -19.18 15.63
N GLY A 241 6.28 -19.57 16.09
CA GLY A 241 6.49 -20.26 17.36
C GLY A 241 6.36 -19.35 18.57
N THR A 242 7.29 -18.41 18.74
CA THR A 242 7.31 -17.50 19.90
C THR A 242 6.33 -16.33 19.76
N GLY A 243 5.73 -16.13 18.57
CA GLY A 243 4.63 -15.20 18.36
C GLY A 243 3.26 -15.88 18.46
N VAL A 244 2.77 -16.42 17.35
CA VAL A 244 1.37 -16.87 17.22
C VAL A 244 1.05 -18.06 18.13
N LEU A 245 1.88 -19.12 18.15
CA LEU A 245 1.61 -20.29 18.99
C LEU A 245 1.66 -19.93 20.48
N GLU A 246 2.58 -19.05 20.88
CA GLU A 246 2.63 -18.54 22.26
C GLU A 246 1.41 -17.68 22.60
N ALA A 247 0.93 -16.84 21.68
CA ALA A 247 -0.29 -16.07 21.87
C ALA A 247 -1.53 -16.97 22.04
N ILE A 248 -1.62 -18.07 21.27
CA ILE A 248 -2.68 -19.08 21.42
C ILE A 248 -2.60 -19.71 22.81
N ARG A 249 -1.41 -20.18 23.22
CA ARG A 249 -1.17 -20.81 24.53
C ARG A 249 -1.59 -19.90 25.68
N VAL A 250 -1.14 -18.65 25.67
CA VAL A 250 -1.46 -17.66 26.70
C VAL A 250 -2.95 -17.32 26.71
N THR A 251 -3.59 -17.24 25.54
CA THR A 251 -5.04 -16.99 25.45
C THR A 251 -5.84 -18.14 26.08
N GLN A 252 -5.48 -19.39 25.81
CA GLN A 252 -6.09 -20.56 26.45
C GLN A 252 -5.84 -20.56 27.97
N GLU A 253 -4.61 -20.26 28.41
CA GLU A 253 -4.25 -20.19 29.83
C GLU A 253 -5.07 -19.12 30.57
N ILE A 254 -5.25 -17.93 30.00
CA ILE A 254 -6.02 -16.87 30.66
C ILE A 254 -7.53 -17.18 30.63
N SER A 255 -8.05 -17.66 29.50
CA SER A 255 -9.48 -17.94 29.35
C SER A 255 -9.94 -19.24 30.01
N GLN A 256 -9.01 -20.12 30.37
CA GLN A 256 -9.29 -21.48 30.86
C GLN A 256 -10.16 -22.28 29.87
N GLN A 257 -9.93 -22.07 28.58
CA GLN A 257 -10.66 -22.76 27.50
C GLN A 257 -9.73 -23.63 26.69
N ASP A 258 -10.17 -24.86 26.40
CA ASP A 258 -9.43 -25.79 25.55
C ASP A 258 -9.39 -25.31 24.09
N LYS A 259 -10.40 -24.57 23.64
CA LYS A 259 -10.48 -24.05 22.26
C LYS A 259 -10.80 -22.57 22.20
N ILE A 260 -10.17 -21.90 21.23
CA ILE A 260 -10.37 -20.46 20.96
C ILE A 260 -10.80 -20.21 19.52
N ASN A 261 -11.42 -19.06 19.27
CA ASN A 261 -11.57 -18.54 17.91
C ASN A 261 -10.38 -17.65 17.57
N ILE A 262 -9.93 -17.68 16.31
CA ILE A 262 -8.79 -16.86 15.87
C ILE A 262 -9.10 -16.12 14.57
N LEU A 263 -8.64 -14.87 14.48
CA LEU A 263 -8.70 -14.03 13.28
C LEU A 263 -7.30 -13.60 12.90
N GLY A 264 -6.98 -13.75 11.62
CA GLY A 264 -5.75 -13.21 11.04
C GLY A 264 -6.07 -12.17 9.96
N PHE A 265 -5.39 -11.03 10.01
CA PHE A 265 -5.56 -9.93 9.06
C PHE A 265 -4.28 -9.73 8.24
N CYS A 266 -4.42 -9.65 6.90
CA CYS A 266 -3.31 -9.46 5.98
C CYS A 266 -2.19 -10.51 6.23
N VAL A 267 -0.92 -10.12 6.36
CA VAL A 267 0.18 -11.07 6.66
C VAL A 267 0.00 -11.80 8.01
N GLY A 268 -0.76 -11.23 8.95
CA GLY A 268 -1.16 -11.89 10.18
C GLY A 268 -2.01 -13.14 9.94
N GLY A 269 -2.82 -13.15 8.88
CA GLY A 269 -3.55 -14.34 8.44
C GLY A 269 -2.65 -15.40 7.82
N THR A 270 -1.60 -15.01 7.09
CA THR A 270 -0.60 -15.94 6.58
C THR A 270 0.15 -16.59 7.75
N LEU A 271 0.57 -15.80 8.75
CA LEU A 271 1.21 -16.30 9.98
C LEU A 271 0.31 -17.28 10.76
N VAL A 272 -0.95 -16.92 11.00
CA VAL A 272 -1.91 -17.80 11.68
C VAL A 272 -2.10 -19.09 10.89
N SER A 273 -2.27 -19.02 9.57
CA SER A 273 -2.48 -20.21 8.75
C SER A 273 -1.28 -21.17 8.81
N THR A 274 -0.05 -20.63 8.79
CA THR A 274 1.16 -21.45 9.02
C THR A 274 1.17 -22.05 10.42
N ALA A 275 0.85 -21.27 11.46
CA ALA A 275 0.80 -21.76 12.83
C ALA A 275 -0.23 -22.87 13.02
N LEU A 276 -1.41 -22.77 12.40
CA LEU A 276 -2.45 -23.78 12.49
C LEU A 276 -2.06 -25.07 11.76
N ALA A 277 -1.33 -24.97 10.65
CA ALA A 277 -0.76 -26.15 9.99
C ALA A 277 0.26 -26.86 10.89
N VAL A 278 1.08 -26.11 11.63
CA VAL A 278 2.01 -26.66 12.63
C VAL A 278 1.26 -27.35 13.78
N LEU A 279 0.19 -26.75 14.31
CA LEU A 279 -0.66 -27.38 15.34
C LEU A 279 -1.30 -28.67 14.84
N ALA A 280 -1.87 -28.66 13.63
CA ALA A 280 -2.47 -29.84 13.03
C ALA A 280 -1.45 -30.99 12.88
N ALA A 281 -0.22 -30.69 12.46
CA ALA A 281 0.87 -31.67 12.38
C ALA A 281 1.25 -32.24 13.77
N ARG A 282 1.10 -31.44 14.82
CA ARG A 282 1.29 -31.84 16.23
C ARG A 282 0.07 -32.53 16.85
N LYS A 283 -1.04 -32.66 16.10
CA LYS A 283 -2.33 -33.18 16.56
C LYS A 283 -2.93 -32.37 17.72
N ASP A 284 -2.70 -31.06 17.68
CA ASP A 284 -3.27 -30.10 18.62
C ASP A 284 -4.51 -29.46 18.00
N ASP A 285 -5.64 -29.53 18.70
CA ASP A 285 -6.95 -29.04 18.25
C ASP A 285 -7.44 -27.79 18.99
N ALA A 286 -6.50 -26.97 19.48
CA ALA A 286 -6.72 -25.71 20.21
C ALA A 286 -7.60 -24.65 19.52
N ILE A 287 -7.88 -24.77 18.21
CA ILE A 287 -8.62 -23.76 17.45
C ILE A 287 -9.99 -24.30 17.01
N GLU A 288 -11.05 -23.59 17.41
CA GLU A 288 -12.42 -23.89 17.03
C GLU A 288 -12.76 -23.33 15.64
N SER A 289 -12.36 -22.08 15.38
CA SER A 289 -12.60 -21.42 14.09
C SER A 289 -11.48 -20.48 13.69
N LEU A 290 -11.27 -20.34 12.38
CA LEU A 290 -10.33 -19.42 11.74
C LEU A 290 -11.10 -18.42 10.87
N THR A 291 -10.86 -17.13 11.08
CA THR A 291 -11.31 -16.04 10.20
C THR A 291 -10.10 -15.41 9.50
N LEU A 292 -10.14 -15.31 8.16
CA LEU A 292 -9.10 -14.66 7.37
C LEU A 292 -9.64 -13.38 6.73
N LEU A 293 -9.10 -12.23 7.14
CA LEU A 293 -9.46 -10.92 6.58
C LEU A 293 -8.37 -10.45 5.61
N THR A 294 -8.72 -10.32 4.33
CA THR A 294 -7.84 -9.83 3.25
C THR A 294 -6.45 -10.48 3.28
N THR A 295 -6.42 -11.80 3.39
CA THR A 295 -5.21 -12.60 3.55
C THR A 295 -4.95 -13.42 2.28
N LEU A 296 -3.71 -13.38 1.78
CA LEU A 296 -3.27 -14.30 0.74
C LEU A 296 -2.74 -15.59 1.37
N LEU A 297 -3.21 -16.72 0.84
CA LEU A 297 -2.65 -18.06 1.08
C LEU A 297 -2.00 -18.61 -0.18
N ASP A 298 -2.62 -18.35 -1.33
CA ASP A 298 -2.04 -18.58 -2.64
C ASP A 298 -1.36 -17.28 -3.11
N PHE A 299 -0.05 -17.34 -3.35
CA PHE A 299 0.78 -16.25 -3.83
C PHE A 299 1.18 -16.41 -5.30
N THR A 300 0.48 -17.26 -6.07
CA THR A 300 0.78 -17.50 -7.49
C THR A 300 0.54 -16.26 -8.37
N ASP A 301 -0.47 -15.45 -8.03
CA ASP A 301 -0.76 -14.16 -8.68
C ASP A 301 -0.96 -13.10 -7.59
N THR A 302 0.08 -12.29 -7.34
CA THR A 302 0.05 -11.24 -6.31
C THR A 302 -0.35 -9.87 -6.86
N GLY A 303 -0.74 -9.82 -8.15
CA GLY A 303 -1.05 -8.60 -8.86
C GLY A 303 0.13 -7.66 -8.95
N ILE A 304 -0.09 -6.38 -8.67
CA ILE A 304 0.90 -5.31 -8.88
C ILE A 304 2.16 -5.44 -8.00
N LEU A 305 2.11 -6.25 -6.93
CA LEU A 305 3.27 -6.52 -6.08
C LEU A 305 4.39 -7.25 -6.83
N ASP A 306 4.06 -8.05 -7.85
CA ASP A 306 5.03 -8.78 -8.69
C ASP A 306 5.97 -7.85 -9.48
N VAL A 307 5.58 -6.59 -9.65
CA VAL A 307 6.41 -5.56 -10.29
C VAL A 307 7.60 -5.18 -9.41
N PHE A 308 7.41 -5.18 -8.09
CA PHE A 308 8.43 -4.73 -7.12
C PHE A 308 9.32 -5.86 -6.62
N ILE A 309 8.98 -7.12 -6.88
CA ILE A 309 9.67 -8.28 -6.35
C ILE A 309 10.18 -9.18 -7.49
N ASP A 310 11.48 -9.42 -7.50
CA ASP A 310 12.10 -10.51 -8.26
C ASP A 310 13.20 -11.22 -7.47
N GLU A 311 13.56 -12.39 -7.99
CA GLU A 311 14.61 -13.27 -7.46
C GLU A 311 15.94 -12.54 -7.24
N SER A 312 16.26 -11.58 -8.12
CA SER A 312 17.53 -10.85 -8.03
C SER A 312 17.53 -9.89 -6.84
N LEU A 313 16.41 -9.20 -6.59
CA LEU A 313 16.24 -8.36 -5.42
C LEU A 313 16.23 -9.18 -4.12
N VAL A 314 15.58 -10.34 -4.11
CA VAL A 314 15.56 -11.25 -2.94
C VAL A 314 16.97 -11.76 -2.64
N ASN A 315 17.69 -12.26 -3.64
CA ASN A 315 19.07 -12.72 -3.49
C ASN A 315 20.01 -11.60 -2.99
N LEU A 316 19.83 -10.36 -3.48
CA LEU A 316 20.55 -9.22 -2.96
C LEU A 316 20.28 -8.98 -1.46
N ARG A 317 19.03 -9.17 -1.00
CA ARG A 317 18.66 -9.04 0.42
C ARG A 317 19.27 -10.16 1.26
N GLU A 318 19.21 -11.41 0.79
CA GLU A 318 19.84 -12.57 1.45
C GLU A 318 21.35 -12.37 1.66
N LYS A 319 22.02 -11.82 0.63
CA LYS A 319 23.45 -11.50 0.66
C LYS A 319 23.82 -10.25 1.44
N SER A 320 22.88 -9.34 1.72
CA SER A 320 23.16 -8.07 2.41
C SER A 320 22.71 -8.07 3.87
N ILE A 321 21.43 -8.36 4.13
CA ILE A 321 20.79 -8.33 5.46
C ILE A 321 20.36 -9.71 5.97
N GLY A 322 20.29 -10.72 5.10
CA GLY A 322 19.80 -12.06 5.44
C GLY A 322 20.85 -13.00 6.06
N GLY A 323 22.10 -12.57 6.20
CA GLY A 323 23.14 -13.34 6.89
C GLY A 323 23.74 -14.52 6.10
N VAL A 324 23.43 -14.69 4.80
CA VAL A 324 24.01 -15.76 3.95
C VAL A 324 25.45 -15.42 3.55
N GLU A 325 25.68 -14.19 3.10
CA GLU A 325 27.02 -13.64 2.80
C GLU A 325 27.29 -12.32 3.54
N GLY A 326 26.22 -11.63 3.96
CA GLY A 326 26.26 -10.33 4.64
C GLY A 326 26.08 -10.44 6.14
N ARG A 327 25.85 -9.29 6.79
CA ARG A 327 25.46 -9.25 8.21
C ARG A 327 23.96 -9.45 8.34
N TYR A 328 23.53 -9.94 9.51
CA TYR A 328 22.13 -9.84 9.88
C TYR A 328 21.74 -8.36 10.00
N GLY A 329 20.56 -8.01 9.52
CA GLY A 329 20.12 -6.63 9.44
C GLY A 329 18.60 -6.51 9.41
N LEU A 330 18.14 -5.26 9.50
CA LEU A 330 16.72 -4.92 9.51
C LEU A 330 16.27 -4.42 8.14
N LEU A 331 15.03 -4.73 7.77
CA LEU A 331 14.36 -4.08 6.65
C LEU A 331 13.74 -2.77 7.13
N SER A 332 13.99 -1.68 6.41
CA SER A 332 13.49 -0.35 6.79
C SER A 332 11.98 -0.26 6.60
N GLY A 333 11.27 0.30 7.59
CA GLY A 333 9.84 0.60 7.48
C GLY A 333 9.53 1.57 6.34
N LEU A 334 10.45 2.48 6.00
CA LEU A 334 10.30 3.39 4.85
C LEU A 334 10.32 2.63 3.52
N GLU A 335 11.16 1.58 3.41
CA GLU A 335 11.21 0.74 2.21
C GLU A 335 9.91 -0.04 2.04
N LEU A 336 9.38 -0.62 3.13
CA LEU A 336 8.08 -1.30 3.14
C LEU A 336 6.95 -0.34 2.77
N ALA A 337 6.85 0.82 3.44
CA ALA A 337 5.80 1.82 3.20
C ALA A 337 5.82 2.35 1.76
N ASN A 338 6.99 2.54 1.17
CA ASN A 338 7.13 2.94 -0.22
C ASN A 338 6.59 1.88 -1.18
N THR A 339 6.91 0.60 -1.00
CA THR A 339 6.37 -0.48 -1.84
C THR A 339 4.84 -0.45 -1.85
N PHE A 340 4.19 -0.24 -0.70
CA PHE A 340 2.72 -0.17 -0.63
C PHE A 340 2.14 1.14 -1.18
N SER A 341 2.79 2.29 -0.94
CA SER A 341 2.34 3.60 -1.42
C SER A 341 2.42 3.73 -2.95
N PHE A 342 3.40 3.07 -3.58
CA PHE A 342 3.53 3.03 -5.03
C PHE A 342 2.53 2.10 -5.74
N LEU A 343 1.73 1.31 -5.01
CA LEU A 343 0.68 0.47 -5.61
C LEU A 343 -0.51 1.31 -6.11
N ARG A 344 -0.72 2.54 -5.58
CA ARG A 344 -1.77 3.47 -6.04
C ARG A 344 -1.30 4.94 -6.10
N PRO A 345 -0.44 5.28 -7.08
CA PRO A 345 0.26 6.57 -7.18
C PRO A 345 -0.67 7.78 -7.35
N ASN A 346 -1.71 7.65 -8.18
CA ASN A 346 -2.67 8.74 -8.39
C ASN A 346 -3.47 9.08 -7.14
N GLU A 347 -3.97 8.05 -6.44
CA GLU A 347 -4.83 8.23 -5.27
C GLU A 347 -4.03 8.67 -4.03
N LEU A 348 -2.79 8.18 -3.90
CA LEU A 348 -1.99 8.34 -2.68
C LEU A 348 -0.86 9.37 -2.80
N VAL A 349 -0.46 9.80 -4.00
CA VAL A 349 0.65 10.75 -4.17
C VAL A 349 0.20 12.01 -4.91
N TRP A 350 -0.26 11.89 -6.16
CA TRP A 350 -0.47 13.06 -7.00
C TRP A 350 -1.62 13.95 -6.55
N ASN A 351 -2.72 13.38 -6.05
CA ASN A 351 -3.82 14.18 -5.48
C ASN A 351 -3.35 15.10 -4.34
N TYR A 352 -2.50 14.59 -3.45
CA TYR A 352 -1.96 15.35 -2.33
C TYR A 352 -0.91 16.36 -2.76
N VAL A 353 -0.08 16.04 -3.75
CA VAL A 353 0.85 17.02 -4.33
C VAL A 353 0.10 18.23 -4.89
N VAL A 354 -0.98 17.98 -5.64
CA VAL A 354 -1.78 19.06 -6.23
C VAL A 354 -2.48 19.88 -5.14
N ASP A 355 -3.15 19.22 -4.20
CA ASP A 355 -3.94 19.91 -3.19
C ASP A 355 -3.04 20.62 -2.15
N ASN A 356 -2.04 19.94 -1.62
CA ASN A 356 -1.18 20.46 -0.56
C ASN A 356 -0.21 21.53 -1.07
N TYR A 357 0.44 21.28 -2.22
CA TYR A 357 1.54 22.12 -2.67
C TYR A 357 1.10 23.18 -3.68
N LEU A 358 0.17 22.85 -4.60
CA LEU A 358 -0.28 23.81 -5.62
C LEU A 358 -1.44 24.68 -5.13
N LYS A 359 -2.39 24.09 -4.38
CA LYS A 359 -3.54 24.82 -3.84
C LYS A 359 -3.31 25.36 -2.43
N GLY A 360 -2.26 24.91 -1.74
CA GLY A 360 -1.91 25.38 -0.38
C GLY A 360 -2.91 24.92 0.69
N ASN A 361 -3.66 23.85 0.40
CA ASN A 361 -4.54 23.21 1.36
C ASN A 361 -3.72 22.32 2.29
N SER A 362 -4.32 21.88 3.39
CA SER A 362 -3.77 20.83 4.23
C SER A 362 -4.76 19.68 4.24
N PRO A 363 -4.29 18.43 4.16
CA PRO A 363 -5.18 17.29 4.11
C PRO A 363 -5.94 17.20 5.44
N PRO A 364 -7.25 16.89 5.42
CA PRO A 364 -8.01 16.73 6.65
C PRO A 364 -7.43 15.59 7.50
N PRO A 365 -7.63 15.61 8.83
CA PRO A 365 -7.28 14.48 9.67
C PRO A 365 -8.04 13.23 9.21
N PHE A 366 -7.33 12.21 8.76
CA PHE A 366 -7.89 10.93 8.34
C PHE A 366 -7.07 9.80 8.95
N ASP A 367 -7.70 9.07 9.86
CA ASP A 367 -7.11 8.04 10.72
C ASP A 367 -6.48 6.88 9.94
N LEU A 368 -7.10 6.45 8.85
CA LEU A 368 -6.58 5.38 7.99
C LEU A 368 -5.23 5.77 7.35
N LEU A 369 -5.06 7.04 6.95
CA LEU A 369 -3.80 7.52 6.38
C LEU A 369 -2.76 7.77 7.46
N TYR A 370 -3.18 8.13 8.68
CA TYR A 370 -2.30 8.19 9.84
C TYR A 370 -1.74 6.80 10.17
N TRP A 371 -2.58 5.77 10.13
CA TRP A 371 -2.15 4.38 10.35
C TRP A 371 -1.14 3.88 9.31
N ASN A 372 -1.32 4.30 8.05
CA ASN A 372 -0.46 3.88 6.95
C ASN A 372 0.91 4.59 6.94
N GLY A 373 1.08 5.64 7.74
CA GLY A 373 2.18 6.60 7.70
C GLY A 373 3.33 6.34 8.67
#